data_AF-A0A1V4A363-F1
#
_entry.id   AF-A0A1V4A363-F1
#
_cell.length_a   1.000
_cell.length_b   1.000
_cell.length_c   1.000
_cell.angle_alpha   90.00
_cell.angle_beta   90.00
_cell.angle_gamma   90.00
#
_symmetry.space_group_name_H-M   'P 1'
#
loop_
_entity.id
_entity.type
_entity.pdbx_description
1 polymer ?
#
loop_
_entity_poly.entity_id
_entity_poly.type
_entity_poly.pdbx_seq_one_letter_code
_entity_poly.pdbx_strand_id
1 'polypeptide(L)'
;MKLSRPLSWFLLVFGVWSWIVWITFAKNLWADASGLAFDKAGDPTAYFWIHLLLTIVSFVLGTVVGAIGFRGLRALRRASLPV
;
A
#
# COMPACT_ATOMS: atom_id res chain seq x y z
N MET A 1 8.91 -22.68 -4.00
CA MET A 1 8.79 -22.84 -2.53
C MET A 1 7.44 -22.27 -2.09
N LYS A 2 6.71 -22.92 -1.18
CA LYS A 2 5.45 -22.36 -0.64
C LYS A 2 5.80 -21.39 0.49
N LEU A 3 5.14 -20.23 0.53
CA LEU A 3 5.26 -19.31 1.66
C LEU A 3 4.75 -19.98 2.94
N SER A 4 5.45 -19.75 4.06
CA SER A 4 4.98 -20.21 5.37
C SER A 4 3.71 -19.47 5.78
N ARG A 5 2.93 -20.07 6.68
CA ARG A 5 1.68 -19.45 7.19
C ARG A 5 1.95 -18.11 7.91
N PRO A 6 2.96 -17.99 8.79
CA PRO A 6 3.28 -16.71 9.42
C PRO A 6 3.69 -15.63 8.42
N LEU A 7 4.54 -15.97 7.45
CA LEU A 7 5.00 -15.01 6.45
C LEU A 7 3.86 -14.55 5.52
N SER A 8 2.95 -15.46 5.16
CA SER A 8 1.76 -15.11 4.36
C SER A 8 0.86 -14.09 5.08
N TRP A 9 0.66 -14.27 6.39
CA TRP A 9 -0.07 -13.32 7.22
C TRP A 9 0.66 -11.99 7.36
N PHE A 10 1.98 -12.02 7.59
CA PHE A 10 2.80 -10.83 7.65
C PHE A 10 2.64 -9.97 6.38
N LEU A 11 2.78 -10.57 5.19
CA LEU A 11 2.62 -9.85 3.92
C LEU A 11 1.20 -9.30 3.74
N LEU A 12 0.17 -10.06 4.13
CA LEU A 12 -1.21 -9.61 4.02
C LEU A 12 -1.46 -8.40 4.93
N VAL A 13 -1.09 -8.50 6.21
CA VAL A 13 -1.25 -7.40 7.19
C VAL A 13 -0.42 -6.20 6.77
N PHE A 14 0.80 -6.40 6.28
CA PHE A 14 1.65 -5.32 5.77
C PHE A 14 1.03 -4.61 4.56
N GLY A 15 0.39 -5.35 3.65
CA GLY A 15 -0.35 -4.76 2.53
C GLY A 15 -1.53 -3.89 2.99
N VAL A 16 -2.32 -4.39 3.96
CA VAL A 16 -3.44 -3.63 4.56
C VAL A 16 -2.93 -2.38 5.28
N TRP A 17 -1.86 -2.51 6.06
CA TRP A 17 -1.20 -1.38 6.73
C TRP A 17 -0.71 -0.34 5.72
N SER A 18 -0.10 -0.78 4.62
CA SER A 18 0.34 0.10 3.54
C SER A 18 -0.81 0.90 2.96
N TRP A 19 -1.99 0.29 2.77
CA TRP A 19 -3.17 1.03 2.31
C TRP A 19 -3.55 2.16 3.27
N ILE A 20 -3.59 1.87 4.58
CA ILE A 20 -3.92 2.88 5.60
C ILE A 20 -2.95 4.07 5.51
N VAL A 21 -1.64 3.79 5.44
CA VAL A 21 -0.60 4.82 5.34
C VAL A 21 -0.77 5.66 4.07
N TRP A 22 -0.82 5.03 2.90
CA TRP A 22 -0.80 5.75 1.63
C TRP A 22 -2.12 6.48 1.33
N ILE A 23 -3.26 5.94 1.75
CA ILE A 23 -4.55 6.66 1.66
C ILE A 23 -4.53 7.89 2.57
N THR A 24 -4.06 7.74 3.81
CA THR A 24 -3.97 8.87 4.75
C THR A 24 -3.01 9.94 4.24
N PHE A 25 -1.85 9.52 3.72
CA PHE A 25 -0.89 10.43 3.12
C PHE A 25 -1.45 11.15 1.90
N ALA A 26 -2.15 10.44 0.98
CA ALA A 26 -2.80 11.06 -0.18
C ALA A 26 -3.80 12.14 0.23
N LYS A 27 -4.63 11.86 1.26
CA LYS A 27 -5.57 12.84 1.81
C LYS A 27 -4.87 14.07 2.37
N ASN A 28 -3.77 13.87 3.10
CA ASN A 28 -2.99 14.97 3.67
C ASN A 28 -2.23 15.77 2.60
N LEU A 29 -1.74 15.12 1.55
CA LEU A 29 -1.10 15.77 0.41
C LEU A 29 -2.09 16.67 -0.32
N TRP A 30 -3.31 16.16 -0.56
CA TRP A 30 -4.36 16.94 -1.22
C TRP A 30 -4.90 18.08 -0.35
N ALA A 31 -4.95 17.88 0.97
CA ALA A 31 -5.32 18.92 1.93
C ALA A 31 -4.18 19.91 2.23
N ASP A 32 -3.03 19.77 1.57
CA ASP A 32 -1.82 20.56 1.81
C ASP A 32 -1.40 20.67 3.28
N ALA A 33 -1.46 19.54 4.00
CA ALA A 33 -1.15 19.53 5.44
C ALA A 33 0.29 19.97 5.76
N SER A 34 1.21 19.92 4.79
CA SER A 34 2.59 20.39 4.93
C SER A 34 2.79 21.86 4.52
N GLY A 35 1.84 22.48 3.81
CA GLY A 35 1.97 23.82 3.22
C GLY A 35 2.98 23.88 2.05
N LEU A 36 3.29 22.75 1.43
CA LEU A 36 4.27 22.62 0.34
C LEU A 36 3.65 22.11 -0.97
N ALA A 37 2.43 21.59 -0.91
CA ALA A 37 1.80 20.89 -2.03
C ALA A 37 1.32 21.87 -3.11
N PHE A 38 0.84 23.05 -2.70
CA PHE A 38 0.38 24.09 -3.61
C PHE A 38 1.10 25.41 -3.33
N ASP A 39 1.32 26.22 -4.36
CA ASP A 39 1.85 27.56 -4.18
C ASP A 39 0.76 28.58 -3.86
N LYS A 40 1.13 29.87 -3.80
CA LYS A 40 0.19 30.95 -3.47
C LYS A 40 -0.90 31.17 -4.54
N ALA A 41 -0.67 30.73 -5.78
CA ALA A 41 -1.67 30.77 -6.84
C ALA A 41 -2.58 29.52 -6.82
N GLY A 42 -2.23 28.52 -6.01
CA GLY A 42 -2.94 27.24 -5.92
C GLY A 42 -2.42 26.20 -6.92
N ASP A 43 -1.30 26.47 -7.60
CA ASP A 43 -0.73 25.54 -8.57
C ASP A 43 0.06 24.43 -7.86
N PRO A 44 -0.04 23.16 -8.32
CA PRO A 44 0.67 22.06 -7.71
C PRO A 44 2.18 22.20 -7.91
N THR A 45 2.93 22.08 -6.82
CA THR A 45 4.39 22.22 -6.84
C THR A 45 5.09 20.93 -7.27
N ALA A 46 6.41 20.99 -7.49
CA ALA A 46 7.22 19.79 -7.68
C ALA A 46 7.13 18.81 -6.47
N TYR A 47 7.01 19.35 -5.25
CA TYR A 47 6.80 18.54 -4.05
C TYR A 47 5.53 17.71 -4.17
N PHE A 48 4.42 18.31 -4.62
CA PHE A 48 3.17 17.58 -4.85
C PHE A 48 3.34 16.44 -5.85
N TRP A 49 3.93 16.71 -7.02
CA TRP A 49 4.06 15.69 -8.06
C TRP A 49 4.96 14.52 -7.67
N ILE A 50 6.09 14.80 -7.00
CA ILE A 50 7.00 13.76 -6.51
C ILE A 50 6.27 12.88 -5.49
N HIS A 51 5.59 13.49 -4.52
CA HIS A 51 4.92 12.74 -3.46
C HIS A 51 3.68 12.01 -3.96
N LEU A 52 2.94 12.57 -4.93
CA LEU A 52 1.83 11.89 -5.58
C LEU A 52 2.31 10.64 -6.32
N LEU A 53 3.38 10.76 -7.11
CA LEU A 53 3.97 9.61 -7.80
C LEU A 53 4.42 8.53 -6.80
N LEU A 54 5.16 8.92 -5.76
CA LEU A 54 5.61 8.00 -4.70
C LEU A 54 4.44 7.33 -3.99
N THR A 55 3.35 8.06 -3.74
CA THR A 55 2.14 7.53 -3.10
C THR A 55 1.48 6.48 -3.97
N ILE A 56 1.29 6.76 -5.27
CA ILE A 56 0.67 5.83 -6.21
C ILE A 56 1.51 4.56 -6.34
N VAL A 57 2.81 4.70 -6.60
CA VAL A 57 3.73 3.55 -6.76
C VAL A 57 3.75 2.72 -5.48
N SER A 58 3.88 3.34 -4.32
CA SER A 58 3.96 2.63 -3.05
C SER A 58 2.64 1.97 -2.65
N PHE A 59 1.50 2.58 -2.98
CA PHE A 59 0.19 1.97 -2.81
C PHE A 59 0.03 0.72 -3.68
N VAL A 60 0.46 0.77 -4.95
CA VAL A 60 0.46 -0.39 -5.85
C VAL A 60 1.37 -1.50 -5.31
N LEU A 61 2.58 -1.17 -4.89
CA LEU A 61 3.51 -2.14 -4.30
C LEU A 61 2.92 -2.79 -3.04
N GLY A 62 2.33 -2.00 -2.13
CA GLY A 62 1.63 -2.51 -0.95
C GLY A 62 0.48 -3.45 -1.31
N THR A 63 -0.29 -3.12 -2.35
CA THR A 63 -1.36 -3.97 -2.88
C THR A 63 -0.84 -5.30 -3.39
N VAL A 64 0.24 -5.28 -4.18
CA VAL A 64 0.88 -6.50 -4.71
C VAL A 64 1.40 -7.38 -3.56
N VAL A 65 2.05 -6.79 -2.56
CA VAL A 65 2.53 -7.50 -1.37
C VAL A 65 1.36 -8.16 -0.62
N GLY A 66 0.28 -7.41 -0.38
CA GLY A 66 -0.92 -7.94 0.26
C GLY A 66 -1.55 -9.08 -0.53
N ALA A 67 -1.62 -8.97 -1.86
CA ALA A 67 -2.13 -10.00 -2.75
C ALA A 67 -1.27 -11.28 -2.71
N ILE A 68 0.06 -11.16 -2.63
CA ILE A 68 0.96 -12.30 -2.46
C ILE A 68 0.68 -13.01 -1.12
N GLY A 69 0.55 -12.26 -0.02
CA GLY A 69 0.18 -12.80 1.29
C GLY A 69 -1.15 -13.55 1.26
N PHE A 70 -2.18 -12.94 0.67
CA PHE A 70 -3.51 -13.54 0.51
C PHE A 70 -3.47 -14.84 -0.31
N ARG A 71 -2.74 -14.84 -1.44
CA ARG A 71 -2.54 -16.04 -2.28
C ARG A 71 -1.82 -17.15 -1.51
N GLY A 72 -0.83 -16.80 -0.68
CA GLY A 72 -0.15 -17.73 0.23
C GLY A 72 -1.12 -18.42 1.19
N LEU A 73 -1.98 -17.65 1.86
CA LEU A 73 -3.00 -18.19 2.77
C LEU A 73 -4.02 -19.09 2.05
N ARG A 74 -4.48 -18.71 0.85
CA ARG A 74 -5.41 -19.54 0.06
C ARG A 74 -4.77 -20.86 -0.36
N ALA A 75 -3.50 -20.84 -0.76
CA ALA A 75 -2.78 -22.06 -1.16
C ALA A 75 -2.58 -23.02 0.02
N LEU A 76 -2.27 -22.50 1.21
CA LEU A 76 -2.14 -23.29 2.43
C LEU A 76 -3.47 -23.91 2.86
N ARG A 77 -4.58 -23.13 2.79
CA ARG A 77 -5.93 -23.63 3.12
C ARG A 77 -6.35 -24.79 2.22
N ARG A 78 -6.04 -24.72 0.92
CA ARG A 78 -6.32 -25.81 -0.04
C ARG A 78 -5.53 -27.08 0.27
N ALA A 79 -4.29 -26.93 0.72
CA ALA A 79 -3.44 -28.08 1.05
C ALA A 79 -3.83 -28.78 2.36
N SER A 80 -4.59 -28.11 3.23
CA SER A 80 -5.05 -28.67 4.52
C SER A 80 -6.44 -29.31 4.48
N LEU A 81 -7.14 -29.28 3.33
CA LEU A 81 -8.43 -29.96 3.18
C LEU A 81 -8.20 -31.42 2.75
N PRO A 82 -8.83 -32.42 3.38
CA PRO A 82 -8.80 -33.80 2.89
C PRO A 82 -9.49 -33.88 1.53
N VAL A 83 -8.88 -34.61 0.59
CA VAL A 83 -9.41 -34.90 -0.76
C VAL A 83 -10.56 -35.89 -0.65
#